data_AF-A0A938FX55-F1
#
_entry.id   AF-A0A938FX55-F1
#
_cell.length_a   1.000
_cell.length_b   1.000
_cell.length_c   1.000
_cell.angle_alpha   90.00
_cell.angle_beta   90.00
_cell.angle_gamma   90.00
#
_symmetry.space_group_name_H-M   'P 1'
#
loop_
_entity.id
_entity.type
_entity.pdbx_description
1 polymer ?
#
loop_
_entity_poly.entity_id
_entity_poly.type
_entity_poly.pdbx_seq_one_letter_code
_entity_poly.pdbx_strand_id
1 'polypeptide(L)'
;RSLLYRASIDFDKKIGDLDEEEINRVRQILEDEGAVEGDLRKEVSMNIKRHIEMGSYRGLRHRRGLPVRGQRTHTNARTRKGPRRGTIANKKKAASKT
;
A
#
# COMPACT_ATOMS: atom_id res chain seq x y z
N ARG A 1 -6.10 17.48 -10.79
CA ARG A 1 -7.46 17.87 -11.18
C ARG A 1 -8.35 16.64 -11.04
N SER A 2 -9.47 16.75 -10.32
CA SER A 2 -10.30 15.62 -9.89
C SER A 2 -11.01 14.93 -11.06
N LEU A 3 -11.39 13.67 -10.87
CA LEU A 3 -12.14 12.84 -11.83
C LEU A 3 -13.48 13.47 -12.23
N LEU A 4 -14.21 14.02 -11.25
CA LEU A 4 -15.51 14.66 -11.44
C LEU A 4 -15.47 15.89 -12.35
N TYR A 5 -14.39 16.68 -12.29
CA TYR A 5 -14.20 17.81 -13.20
C TYR A 5 -14.08 17.36 -14.66
N ARG A 6 -13.40 16.24 -14.91
CA ARG A 6 -13.25 15.67 -16.26
C ARG A 6 -14.54 15.01 -16.74
N ALA A 7 -15.28 14.37 -15.83
CA ALA A 7 -16.59 13.79 -16.12
C ALA A 7 -17.71 14.84 -16.28
N SER A 8 -17.44 16.12 -16.02
CA SER A 8 -18.43 17.20 -16.00
C SER A 8 -19.62 16.90 -15.07
N ILE A 9 -19.31 16.41 -13.87
CA ILE A 9 -20.28 16.10 -12.80
C ILE A 9 -20.08 17.10 -11.67
N ASP A 10 -21.18 17.58 -11.10
CA ASP A 10 -21.16 18.45 -9.93
C ASP A 10 -20.64 17.70 -8.69
N PHE A 11 -19.82 18.39 -7.89
CA PHE A 11 -19.16 17.81 -6.71
C PHE A 11 -20.13 17.53 -5.57
N ASP A 12 -21.23 18.28 -5.51
CA ASP A 12 -22.24 18.16 -4.45
C ASP A 12 -23.34 17.15 -4.78
N LYS A 13 -23.34 16.61 -6.01
CA LYS A 13 -24.31 15.60 -6.45
C LYS A 13 -24.08 14.29 -5.71
N LYS A 14 -25.15 13.71 -5.16
CA LYS A 14 -25.05 12.42 -4.43
C LYS A 14 -24.93 11.27 -5.42
N ILE A 15 -24.29 10.19 -4.96
CA ILE A 15 -24.09 8.96 -5.76
C ILE A 15 -25.41 8.38 -6.28
N GLY A 16 -26.48 8.45 -5.49
CA GLY A 16 -27.79 7.91 -5.88
C GLY A 16 -28.55 8.75 -6.91
N ASP A 17 -28.14 10.01 -7.11
CA ASP A 17 -28.78 10.93 -8.06
C ASP A 17 -28.01 10.99 -9.40
N LEU A 18 -26.97 10.16 -9.56
CA LEU A 18 -26.18 10.08 -10.77
C LEU A 18 -26.99 9.45 -11.91
N ASP A 19 -26.91 10.07 -13.07
CA ASP A 19 -27.50 9.52 -14.28
C ASP A 19 -26.61 8.45 -14.90
N GLU A 20 -27.18 7.56 -15.70
CA GLU A 20 -26.44 6.45 -16.31
C GLU A 20 -25.38 6.96 -17.30
N GLU A 21 -25.62 8.09 -17.97
CA GLU A 21 -24.62 8.76 -18.80
C GLU A 21 -23.44 9.31 -17.99
N GLU A 22 -23.68 9.86 -16.80
CA GLU A 22 -22.64 10.33 -15.89
C GLU A 22 -21.78 9.17 -15.39
N ILE A 23 -22.40 8.04 -15.04
CA ILE A 23 -21.71 6.82 -14.61
C ILE A 23 -20.82 6.29 -15.74
N ASN A 24 -21.34 6.24 -16.98
CA ASN A 24 -20.59 5.76 -18.13
C ASN A 24 -19.40 6.67 -18.44
N ARG A 25 -19.55 8.01 -18.36
CA ARG A 25 -18.43 8.95 -18.51
C ARG A 25 -17.32 8.70 -17.49
N VAL A 26 -17.68 8.50 -16.22
CA VAL A 26 -16.71 8.18 -15.16
C VAL A 26 -16.00 6.86 -15.43
N ARG A 27 -16.74 5.83 -15.83
CA ARG A 27 -16.17 4.51 -16.16
C ARG A 27 -15.16 4.62 -17.29
N GLN A 28 -15.50 5.32 -18.37
CA GLN A 28 -14.61 5.45 -19.52
C GLN A 28 -13.32 6.19 -19.17
N ILE A 29 -13.40 7.26 -18.38
CA ILE A 29 -12.21 7.98 -17.89
C ILE A 29 -11.33 7.06 -17.01
N LEU A 30 -11.94 6.23 -16.14
CA LEU A 30 -11.21 5.29 -15.30
C LEU A 30 -10.54 4.16 -16.11
N GLU A 31 -11.20 3.68 -17.16
CA GLU A 31 -10.63 2.67 -18.08
C GLU A 31 -9.48 3.25 -18.89
N ASP A 32 -9.63 4.47 -19.42
CA ASP A 32 -8.60 5.16 -20.22
C ASP A 32 -7.34 5.50 -19.41
N GLU A 33 -7.52 6.03 -18.18
CA GLU A 33 -6.39 6.33 -17.29
C GLU A 33 -5.75 5.06 -16.72
N GLY A 34 -6.54 3.98 -16.61
CA GLY A 34 -6.09 2.68 -16.14
C GLY A 34 -5.41 2.75 -14.77
N ALA A 35 -4.56 1.76 -14.49
CA ALA A 35 -3.78 1.69 -13.25
C ALA A 35 -4.64 1.89 -11.97
N VAL A 36 -5.83 1.27 -11.95
CA VAL A 36 -6.70 1.22 -10.77
C VAL A 36 -6.66 -0.20 -10.18
N GLU A 37 -6.92 -0.30 -8.88
CA GLU A 37 -7.14 -1.55 -8.17
C GLU A 37 -6.09 -2.65 -8.41
N GLY A 38 -6.48 -3.71 -9.14
CA GLY A 38 -5.70 -4.92 -9.32
C GLY A 38 -4.44 -4.69 -10.13
N ASP A 39 -4.54 -3.91 -11.21
CA ASP A 39 -3.41 -3.72 -12.12
C ASP A 39 -2.35 -2.81 -11.50
N LEU A 40 -2.76 -1.77 -10.76
CA LEU A 40 -1.83 -0.97 -9.95
C LEU A 40 -1.15 -1.79 -8.86
N ARG A 41 -1.89 -2.69 -8.18
CA ARG A 41 -1.32 -3.59 -7.17
C ARG A 41 -0.28 -4.53 -7.78
N LYS A 42 -0.55 -5.08 -8.96
CA LYS A 42 0.40 -5.93 -9.70
C LYS A 42 1.63 -5.12 -10.10
N GLU A 43 1.44 -3.93 -10.68
CA GLU A 43 2.53 -3.07 -11.12
C GLU A 43 3.45 -2.68 -9.96
N VAL A 44 2.89 -2.22 -8.84
CA VAL A 44 3.66 -1.90 -7.63
C VAL A 44 4.40 -3.12 -7.09
N SER A 45 3.75 -4.30 -7.09
CA SER A 45 4.38 -5.54 -6.66
C SER A 45 5.55 -5.95 -7.58
N MET A 46 5.38 -5.81 -8.90
CA MET A 46 6.44 -6.05 -9.88
C MET A 46 7.59 -5.06 -9.73
N ASN A 47 7.30 -3.78 -9.49
CA ASN A 47 8.31 -2.76 -9.21
C ASN A 47 9.15 -3.11 -7.97
N ILE A 48 8.52 -3.61 -6.89
CA ILE A 48 9.23 -4.08 -5.69
C ILE A 48 10.06 -5.33 -5.99
N LYS A 49 9.50 -6.32 -6.69
CA LYS A 49 10.22 -7.55 -7.09
C LYS A 49 11.45 -7.24 -7.94
N ARG A 50 11.30 -6.36 -8.94
CA ARG A 50 12.40 -5.86 -9.78
C ARG A 50 13.54 -5.29 -8.94
N HIS A 51 13.24 -4.46 -7.94
CA HIS A 51 14.28 -3.92 -7.04
C HIS A 51 14.99 -5.00 -6.22
N ILE A 52 14.27 -6.07 -5.84
CA ILE A 52 14.80 -7.21 -5.08
C ILE A 52 15.70 -8.09 -5.95
N GLU A 53 15.29 -8.38 -7.17
CA GLU A 53 16.03 -9.20 -8.15
C GLU A 53 17.31 -8.49 -8.60
N MET A 54 17.22 -7.18 -8.87
CA MET A 54 18.37 -6.33 -9.21
C MET A 54 19.40 -6.21 -8.08
N GLY A 55 19.05 -6.57 -6.83
CA GLY A 55 19.98 -6.48 -5.69
C GLY A 55 20.24 -5.06 -5.17
N SER A 56 19.45 -4.07 -5.59
CA SER A 56 19.56 -2.68 -5.14
C SER A 56 19.43 -2.55 -3.60
N TYR A 57 19.98 -1.49 -3.00
CA TYR A 57 19.80 -1.21 -1.56
C TYR A 57 18.32 -1.22 -1.16
N ARG A 58 17.46 -0.60 -1.98
CA ARG A 58 16.01 -0.60 -1.76
C ARG A 58 15.44 -2.02 -1.72
N GLY A 59 15.84 -2.87 -2.66
CA GLY A 59 15.46 -4.28 -2.70
C GLY A 59 15.87 -5.04 -1.44
N LEU A 60 17.12 -4.87 -0.98
CA LEU A 60 17.61 -5.48 0.26
C LEU A 60 16.78 -5.05 1.49
N ARG A 61 16.38 -3.78 1.56
CA ARG A 61 15.51 -3.26 2.63
C ARG A 61 14.09 -3.83 2.53
N HIS A 62 13.53 -3.92 1.33
CA HIS A 62 12.24 -4.57 1.08
C HIS A 62 12.24 -6.04 1.53
N ARG A 63 13.27 -6.81 1.13
CA ARG A 63 13.46 -8.22 1.50
C ARG A 63 13.60 -8.43 3.01
N ARG A 64 14.31 -7.53 3.71
CA ARG A 64 14.51 -7.58 5.17
C ARG A 64 13.33 -7.04 5.98
N GLY A 65 12.25 -6.55 5.34
CA GLY A 65 11.13 -5.95 6.06
C GLY A 65 11.52 -4.68 6.84
N LEU A 66 12.44 -3.88 6.30
CA LEU A 66 12.90 -2.62 6.91
C LEU A 66 12.44 -1.40 6.10
N PRO A 67 12.37 -0.21 6.74
CA PRO A 67 12.12 1.05 6.04
C PRO A 67 13.16 1.29 4.93
N VAL A 68 12.68 1.84 3.81
CA VAL A 68 13.41 1.94 2.54
C VAL A 68 13.90 3.36 2.26
N ARG A 69 13.30 4.40 2.87
CA ARG A 69 13.63 5.82 2.62
C ARG A 69 14.62 6.38 3.66
N GLY A 70 15.55 5.55 4.14
CA GLY A 70 16.61 6.00 5.06
C GLY A 70 16.17 6.28 6.50
N GLN A 71 14.95 5.90 6.91
CA GLN A 71 14.50 6.13 8.29
C GLN A 71 15.35 5.34 9.32
N ARG A 72 15.55 5.94 10.50
CA ARG A 72 16.25 5.32 11.63
C ARG A 72 15.55 4.04 12.08
N THR A 73 16.27 2.91 12.07
CA THR A 73 15.71 1.61 12.45
C THR A 73 16.03 1.15 13.87
N HIS A 74 16.85 1.88 14.63
CA HIS A 74 17.21 1.50 15.99
C HIS A 74 15.99 1.48 16.93
N THR A 75 15.14 2.50 16.86
CA THR A 75 13.97 2.68 17.75
C THR A 75 12.63 2.50 17.03
N ASN A 76 12.25 3.47 16.20
CA ASN A 76 10.89 3.64 15.66
C ASN A 76 10.80 3.18 14.21
N ALA A 77 10.38 1.92 13.98
CA ALA A 77 10.16 1.37 12.64
C ALA A 77 9.04 0.32 12.61
N ARG A 78 8.07 0.39 13.53
CA ARG A 78 7.10 -0.69 13.78
C ARG A 78 6.11 -0.91 12.64
N THR A 79 5.70 0.14 11.93
CA THR A 79 4.84 0.01 10.74
C THR A 79 5.44 -0.92 9.68
N ARG A 80 6.77 -0.97 9.57
CA ARG A 80 7.46 -1.84 8.60
C ARG A 80 8.03 -3.13 9.22
N LYS A 81 8.55 -3.07 10.45
CA LYS A 81 9.09 -4.23 11.20
C LYS A 81 8.02 -5.18 11.75
N GLY A 82 6.77 -4.73 11.79
CA GLY A 82 5.68 -5.41 12.49
C GLY A 82 5.70 -5.18 14.01
N PRO A 83 4.77 -5.83 14.73
CA PRO A 83 4.65 -5.75 16.18
C PRO A 83 5.97 -6.04 16.91
N ARG A 84 6.12 -5.55 18.14
CA ARG A 84 7.27 -5.90 18.97
C ARG A 84 7.26 -7.42 19.18
N ARG A 85 8.19 -8.11 18.51
CA ARG A 85 8.57 -9.47 18.89
C ARG A 85 8.94 -9.41 20.37
N GLY A 86 8.28 -10.22 21.20
CA GLY A 86 8.42 -10.18 22.67
C GLY A 86 9.87 -10.10 23.10
N THR A 87 10.15 -9.39 24.19
CA THR A 87 11.49 -9.33 24.75
C THR A 87 11.99 -10.76 24.94
N ILE A 88 13.16 -11.06 24.37
CA ILE A 88 13.78 -12.39 24.44
C ILE A 88 13.89 -12.87 25.90
N ALA A 89 13.96 -11.92 26.85
CA ALA A 89 13.95 -12.14 28.30
C ALA A 89 12.68 -12.81 28.86
N ASN A 90 11.50 -12.63 28.27
CA ASN A 90 10.26 -13.24 28.77
C ASN A 90 9.97 -14.61 28.14
N LYS A 91 10.84 -15.11 27.26
CA LYS A 91 10.68 -16.42 26.60
C LYS A 91 11.13 -17.62 27.46
N LYS A 92 11.68 -17.38 28.66
CA LYS A 92 12.03 -18.39 29.66
C LYS A 92 11.34 -18.13 31.00
N LYS A 93 10.03 -18.34 31.07
CA LYS A 93 9.43 -18.84 32.32
C LYS A 93 9.05 -20.29 32.06
N ALA A 94 10.01 -21.19 32.26
CA ALA A 94 9.70 -22.61 32.38
C ALA A 94 8.66 -22.74 33.50
N ALA A 95 7.56 -23.44 33.24
CA ALA A 95 6.50 -23.67 34.20
C ALA A 95 7.13 -24.20 35.51
N SER A 96 6.96 -23.46 36.61
CA SER A 96 7.28 -24.00 37.93
C SER A 96 6.28 -25.13 38.19
N LYS A 97 6.79 -26.37 38.21
CA LYS A 97 6.02 -27.53 38.64
C LYS A 97 5.47 -27.24 40.04
N THR A 98 4.16 -27.38 40.20
CA THR A 98 3.50 -27.64 41.48
C THR A 98 3.25 -29.13 41.56
#